data_AF-A0A1W9PBF8-F1
#
_entry.id   AF-A0A1W9PBF8-F1
#
_cell.length_a   1.000
_cell.length_b   1.000
_cell.length_c   1.000
_cell.angle_alpha   90.00
_cell.angle_beta   90.00
_cell.angle_gamma   90.00
#
_symmetry.space_group_name_H-M   'P 1'
#
loop_
_entity.id
_entity.type
_entity.pdbx_description
1 polymer ?
#
loop_
_entity_poly.entity_id
_entity_poly.type
_entity_poly.pdbx_seq_one_letter_code
_entity_poly.pdbx_strand_id
1 'polypeptide(L)'
;MTYRDDVLYEDLRHQDFWFPLAHLMTHGIIKGHLNQLGGAEESLEEFTDNAFLYFARGIAMWELYISPDFLTDAQWDVLAAAIRWAKDRFPVLMHTEMVGGDPGQREPYAYVHFLEKKGIIAARNPFIEPRILRIKLNPSLGLSPEATNLVVERKYPASWVFASS
;
A
#
# COMPACT_ATOMS: atom_id res chain seq x y z
N MET A 1 -2.05 -11.10 6.80
CA MET A 1 -1.49 -9.86 6.20
C MET A 1 -1.85 -8.55 6.93
N THR A 2 -2.86 -8.50 7.82
CA THR A 2 -3.26 -7.23 8.48
C THR A 2 -2.42 -6.84 9.68
N TYR A 3 -1.74 -7.81 10.31
CA TYR A 3 -0.92 -7.59 11.51
C TYR A 3 0.16 -6.51 11.37
N ARG A 4 0.84 -6.43 10.22
CA ARG A 4 1.85 -5.40 9.98
C ARG A 4 1.24 -4.00 10.02
N ASP A 5 0.07 -3.86 9.40
CA ASP A 5 -0.60 -2.57 9.29
C ASP A 5 -1.21 -2.16 10.62
N ASP A 6 -1.66 -3.14 11.42
CA ASP A 6 -2.08 -2.96 12.81
C ASP A 6 -0.95 -2.40 13.69
N VAL A 7 0.25 -3.00 13.64
CA VAL A 7 1.43 -2.48 14.36
C VAL A 7 1.80 -1.08 13.89
N LEU A 8 1.82 -0.82 12.57
CA LEU A 8 2.09 0.51 12.04
C LEU A 8 1.03 1.53 12.49
N TYR A 9 -0.23 1.12 12.58
CA TYR A 9 -1.30 1.99 13.06
C TYR A 9 -1.11 2.33 14.53
N GLU A 10 -0.77 1.35 15.38
CA GLU A 10 -0.45 1.58 16.79
C GLU A 10 0.70 2.57 16.95
N ASP A 11 1.82 2.34 16.26
CA ASP A 11 3.01 3.20 16.34
C ASP A 11 2.73 4.64 15.89
N LEU A 12 2.00 4.81 14.78
CA LEU A 12 1.78 6.12 14.16
C LEU A 12 0.58 6.89 14.75
N ARG A 13 -0.47 6.19 15.20
CA ARG A 13 -1.74 6.82 15.63
C ARG A 13 -1.94 6.81 17.13
N HIS A 14 -1.50 5.75 17.82
CA HIS A 14 -1.68 5.63 19.26
C HIS A 14 -0.45 6.11 20.04
N GLN A 15 0.74 5.74 19.58
CA GLN A 15 2.01 6.15 20.20
C GLN A 15 2.54 7.50 19.69
N ASP A 16 1.93 8.03 18.62
CA ASP A 16 2.25 9.33 17.99
C ASP A 16 3.75 9.46 17.64
N PHE A 17 4.34 8.38 17.12
CA PHE A 17 5.74 8.40 16.74
C PHE A 17 6.01 9.31 15.54
N TRP A 18 6.99 10.20 15.72
CA TRP A 18 7.34 11.25 14.76
C TRP A 18 8.59 10.89 13.96
N PHE A 19 8.48 9.86 13.14
CA PHE A 19 9.48 9.55 12.11
C PHE A 19 8.80 9.31 10.75
N PRO A 20 9.48 9.58 9.63
CA PRO A 20 8.90 9.32 8.32
C PRO A 20 8.65 7.82 8.12
N LEU A 21 7.40 7.43 7.85
CA LEU A 21 7.03 6.04 7.57
C LEU A 21 7.86 5.44 6.42
N ALA A 22 8.26 6.25 5.44
CA ALA A 22 9.13 5.82 4.36
C ALA A 22 10.50 5.27 4.83
N HIS A 23 10.96 5.66 6.02
CA HIS A 23 12.25 5.24 6.57
C HIS A 23 12.13 4.04 7.52
N LEU A 24 10.93 3.49 7.70
CA LEU A 24 10.75 2.27 8.47
C LEU A 24 11.16 1.04 7.66
N MET A 25 11.81 0.12 8.35
CA MET A 25 11.86 -1.27 7.92
C MET A 25 10.57 -1.95 8.36
N THR A 26 9.87 -2.55 7.42
CA THR A 26 8.78 -3.48 7.71
C THR A 26 9.09 -4.77 6.99
N HIS A 27 8.61 -5.89 7.54
CA HIS A 27 8.81 -7.19 6.90
C HIS A 27 8.40 -7.19 5.42
N GLY A 28 9.06 -8.02 4.64
CA GLY A 28 8.85 -8.12 3.21
C GLY A 28 7.73 -9.02 2.74
N ILE A 29 7.91 -9.47 1.50
CA ILE A 29 7.21 -10.64 0.92
C ILE A 29 8.01 -11.88 1.33
N ILE A 30 7.33 -12.87 1.91
CA ILE A 30 7.93 -14.14 2.34
C ILE A 30 7.25 -15.29 1.60
N LYS A 31 7.97 -15.89 0.65
CA LYS A 31 7.46 -16.96 -0.21
C LYS A 31 8.60 -17.91 -0.56
N GLY A 32 8.87 -18.87 0.31
CA GLY A 32 9.92 -19.86 0.11
C GLY A 32 9.58 -21.23 0.72
N HIS A 33 10.45 -22.20 0.46
CA HIS A 33 10.23 -23.60 0.85
C HIS A 33 10.02 -23.81 2.34
N LEU A 34 10.71 -23.02 3.17
CA LEU A 34 10.67 -23.14 4.64
C LEU A 34 9.57 -22.29 5.29
N ASN A 35 9.08 -21.26 4.59
CA ASN A 35 8.02 -20.40 5.09
C ASN A 35 7.35 -19.64 3.93
N GLN A 36 6.02 -19.59 3.96
CA GLN A 36 5.21 -18.88 2.99
C GLN A 36 4.09 -18.12 3.69
N LEU A 37 4.25 -16.79 3.78
CA LEU A 37 3.18 -15.92 4.21
C LEU A 37 2.13 -15.89 3.10
N GLY A 38 0.90 -16.28 3.41
CA GLY A 38 -0.17 -16.53 2.44
C GLY A 38 -0.62 -17.99 2.41
N GLY A 39 0.23 -18.91 2.86
CA GLY A 39 -0.05 -20.34 2.86
C GLY A 39 0.21 -21.01 1.51
N ALA A 40 -0.01 -22.33 1.47
CA ALA A 40 0.23 -23.14 0.27
C ALA A 40 -0.79 -22.89 -0.84
N GLU A 41 -2.03 -22.57 -0.47
CA GLU A 41 -3.17 -22.37 -1.37
C GLU A 41 -3.40 -20.88 -1.72
N GLU A 42 -2.39 -20.03 -1.52
CA GLU A 42 -2.47 -18.61 -1.88
C GLU A 42 -2.71 -18.46 -3.38
N SER A 43 -3.84 -17.84 -3.73
CA SER A 43 -4.17 -17.57 -5.12
C SER A 43 -3.27 -16.49 -5.71
N LEU A 44 -3.18 -16.43 -7.05
CA LEU A 44 -2.44 -15.38 -7.73
C LEU A 44 -3.02 -13.98 -7.41
N GLU A 45 -4.33 -13.86 -7.22
CA GLU A 45 -4.99 -12.61 -6.87
C GLU A 45 -4.58 -12.13 -5.47
N GLU A 46 -4.62 -13.01 -4.47
CA GLU A 46 -4.18 -12.69 -3.10
C GLU A 46 -2.69 -12.30 -3.06
N PHE A 47 -1.86 -13.02 -3.80
CA PHE A 47 -0.44 -12.68 -3.94
C PHE A 47 -0.26 -11.31 -4.60
N THR A 48 -1.04 -11.00 -5.63
CA THR A 48 -1.01 -9.72 -6.34
C THR A 48 -1.42 -8.57 -5.42
N ASP A 49 -2.54 -8.71 -4.72
CA ASP A 49 -2.99 -7.74 -3.71
C ASP A 49 -1.93 -7.47 -2.66
N ASN A 50 -1.30 -8.53 -2.14
CA ASN A 50 -0.25 -8.44 -1.14
C ASN A 50 0.99 -7.71 -1.69
N ALA A 51 1.48 -8.11 -2.86
CA ALA A 51 2.66 -7.53 -3.49
C ALA A 51 2.43 -6.04 -3.79
N PHE A 52 1.31 -5.69 -4.42
CA PHE A 52 1.00 -4.29 -4.71
C PHE A 52 0.88 -3.45 -3.45
N LEU A 53 0.15 -3.91 -2.43
CA LEU A 53 0.06 -3.18 -1.16
C LEU A 53 1.42 -3.07 -0.47
N TYR A 54 2.28 -4.09 -0.57
CA TYR A 54 3.64 -4.04 -0.02
C TYR A 54 4.44 -2.86 -0.56
N PHE A 55 4.55 -2.75 -1.89
CA PHE A 55 5.29 -1.65 -2.49
C PHE A 55 4.56 -0.31 -2.41
N ALA A 56 3.22 -0.33 -2.43
CA ALA A 56 2.41 0.88 -2.34
C ALA A 56 2.37 1.48 -0.92
N ARG A 57 2.92 0.84 0.11
CA ARG A 57 3.13 1.46 1.43
C ARG A 57 4.13 2.62 1.41
N GLY A 58 4.96 2.72 0.36
CA GLY A 58 5.94 3.81 0.24
C GLY A 58 7.15 3.73 1.16
N ILE A 59 7.41 2.56 1.75
CA ILE A 59 8.67 2.28 2.46
C ILE A 59 9.85 2.24 1.49
N ALA A 60 11.01 2.75 1.92
CA ALA A 60 12.22 2.84 1.10
C ALA A 60 12.99 1.51 1.00
N MET A 61 12.87 0.65 2.01
CA MET A 61 13.56 -0.63 2.06
C MET A 61 12.60 -1.77 1.74
N TRP A 62 12.92 -2.53 0.69
CA TRP A 62 12.14 -3.70 0.27
C TRP A 62 12.89 -4.99 0.57
N GLU A 63 12.25 -5.85 1.34
CA GLU A 63 12.73 -7.20 1.65
C GLU A 63 11.96 -8.24 0.82
N LEU A 64 12.69 -9.15 0.20
CA LEU A 64 12.13 -10.27 -0.55
C LEU A 64 12.76 -11.57 -0.01
N TYR A 65 12.03 -12.26 0.86
CA TYR A 65 12.43 -13.56 1.40
C TYR A 65 11.81 -14.65 0.52
N ILE A 66 12.40 -14.83 -0.66
CA ILE A 66 11.86 -15.71 -1.72
C ILE A 66 12.81 -16.86 -2.04
N SER A 67 12.25 -18.05 -2.23
CA SER A 67 12.97 -19.16 -2.89
C SER A 67 12.69 -19.05 -4.39
N PRO A 68 13.69 -18.76 -5.24
CA PRO A 68 13.42 -18.40 -6.64
C PRO A 68 12.68 -19.47 -7.46
N ASP A 69 12.93 -20.73 -7.15
CA ASP A 69 12.33 -21.93 -7.74
C ASP A 69 10.93 -22.25 -7.20
N PHE A 70 10.46 -21.52 -6.19
CA PHE A 70 9.15 -21.72 -5.57
C PHE A 70 8.07 -20.80 -6.16
N LEU A 71 8.47 -19.68 -6.78
CA LEU A 71 7.53 -18.76 -7.43
C LEU A 71 7.20 -19.25 -8.83
N THR A 72 5.91 -19.21 -9.17
CA THR A 72 5.45 -19.40 -10.56
C THR A 72 5.86 -18.21 -11.43
N ASP A 73 5.92 -18.42 -12.75
CA ASP A 73 6.21 -17.35 -13.72
C ASP A 73 5.25 -16.16 -13.57
N ALA A 74 3.96 -16.43 -13.33
CA ALA A 74 2.95 -15.38 -13.12
C ALA A 74 3.21 -14.55 -11.85
N GLN A 75 3.64 -15.19 -10.76
CA GLN A 75 4.01 -14.48 -9.52
C GLN A 75 5.29 -13.66 -9.71
N TRP A 76 6.24 -14.17 -10.50
CA TRP A 76 7.42 -13.41 -10.90
C TRP A 76 7.07 -12.16 -11.71
N ASP A 77 6.16 -12.29 -12.67
CA ASP A 77 5.68 -11.16 -13.48
C ASP A 77 5.00 -10.09 -12.63
N VAL A 78 4.16 -10.51 -11.66
CA VAL A 78 3.52 -9.62 -10.68
C VAL A 78 4.55 -8.86 -9.85
N LEU A 79 5.54 -9.56 -9.28
CA LEU A 79 6.61 -8.91 -8.50
C LEU A 79 7.39 -7.92 -9.35
N ALA A 80 7.79 -8.32 -10.56
CA ALA A 80 8.55 -7.46 -11.46
C ALA A 80 7.75 -6.21 -11.85
N ALA A 81 6.45 -6.36 -12.12
CA ALA A 81 5.55 -5.25 -12.44
C ALA A 81 5.38 -4.30 -11.24
N ALA A 82 5.12 -4.82 -10.05
CA ALA A 82 4.91 -4.02 -8.85
C ALA A 82 6.19 -3.26 -8.44
N ILE A 83 7.36 -3.91 -8.53
CA ILE A 83 8.67 -3.29 -8.29
C ILE A 83 8.94 -2.16 -9.28
N ARG A 84 8.70 -2.39 -10.59
CA ARG A 84 8.88 -1.35 -11.62
C ARG A 84 7.96 -0.16 -11.38
N TRP A 85 6.69 -0.43 -11.09
CA TRP A 85 5.68 0.60 -10.78
C TRP A 85 6.09 1.45 -9.58
N ALA A 86 6.58 0.81 -8.52
CA ALA A 86 6.97 1.47 -7.29
C ALA A 86 8.26 2.29 -7.46
N LYS A 87 9.26 1.76 -8.17
CA LYS A 87 10.50 2.51 -8.49
C LYS A 87 10.21 3.79 -9.27
N ASP A 88 9.36 3.69 -10.30
CA ASP A 88 8.95 4.83 -11.13
C ASP A 88 8.20 5.90 -10.33
N ARG A 89 7.45 5.50 -9.30
CA ARG A 89 6.63 6.39 -8.46
C ARG A 89 7.25 6.73 -7.12
N PHE A 90 8.44 6.24 -6.82
CA PHE A 90 9.05 6.38 -5.51
C PHE A 90 9.17 7.82 -5.02
N PRO A 91 9.50 8.83 -5.88
CA PRO A 91 9.52 10.23 -5.45
C PRO A 91 8.19 10.72 -4.87
N VAL A 92 7.06 10.15 -5.28
CA VAL A 92 5.74 10.44 -4.69
C VAL A 92 5.50 9.52 -3.49
N LEU A 93 5.73 8.21 -3.64
CA LEU A 93 5.44 7.20 -2.61
C LEU A 93 6.16 7.46 -1.28
N MET A 94 7.37 8.02 -1.31
CA MET A 94 8.14 8.32 -0.10
C MET A 94 7.49 9.39 0.80
N HIS A 95 6.50 10.14 0.32
CA HIS A 95 5.67 11.04 1.13
C HIS A 95 4.45 10.31 1.70
N THR A 96 4.67 9.13 2.28
CA THR A 96 3.60 8.24 2.74
C THR A 96 3.05 8.63 4.11
N GLU A 97 1.72 8.68 4.19
CA GLU A 97 0.96 8.86 5.42
C GLU A 97 -0.12 7.77 5.53
N MET A 98 -0.28 7.18 6.71
CA MET A 98 -1.35 6.21 6.95
C MET A 98 -2.63 6.93 7.40
N VAL A 99 -3.76 6.69 6.75
CA VAL A 99 -5.06 7.33 7.03
C VAL A 99 -6.21 6.33 7.06
N GLY A 100 -7.34 6.71 7.65
CA GLY A 100 -8.53 5.86 7.74
C GLY A 100 -8.69 5.25 9.12
N GLY A 101 -9.31 4.07 9.19
CA GLY A 101 -9.60 3.36 10.42
C GLY A 101 -8.49 2.42 10.88
N ASP A 102 -8.75 1.76 12.01
CA ASP A 102 -7.85 0.83 12.67
C ASP A 102 -7.86 -0.56 12.00
N PRO A 103 -6.73 -1.04 11.43
CA PRO A 103 -6.62 -2.37 10.85
C PRO A 103 -6.89 -3.51 11.84
N GLY A 104 -6.52 -3.35 13.11
CA GLY A 104 -6.77 -4.30 14.20
C GLY A 104 -8.26 -4.49 14.48
N GLN A 105 -9.05 -3.43 14.28
CA GLN A 105 -10.52 -3.47 14.35
C GLN A 105 -11.19 -3.84 13.03
N ARG A 106 -10.39 -4.24 12.02
CA ARG A 106 -10.85 -4.59 10.67
C ARG A 106 -11.54 -3.44 9.94
N GLU A 107 -11.16 -2.20 10.26
CA GLU A 107 -11.68 -1.02 9.57
C GLU A 107 -10.91 -0.76 8.27
N PRO A 108 -11.52 -0.16 7.24
CA PRO A 108 -10.81 0.25 6.05
C PRO A 108 -9.79 1.35 6.32
N TYR A 109 -8.65 1.28 5.66
CA TYR A 109 -7.58 2.27 5.76
C TYR A 109 -6.85 2.44 4.43
N ALA A 110 -5.96 3.41 4.37
CA ALA A 110 -5.11 3.64 3.21
C ALA A 110 -3.74 4.18 3.59
N TYR A 111 -2.79 4.00 2.67
CA TYR A 111 -1.59 4.81 2.56
C TYR A 111 -1.83 5.87 1.49
N VAL A 112 -1.56 7.13 1.83
CA VAL A 112 -1.68 8.26 0.91
C VAL A 112 -0.32 8.89 0.70
N HIS A 113 -0.06 9.30 -0.53
CA HIS A 113 1.21 9.84 -0.95
C HIS A 113 0.94 11.07 -1.82
N PHE A 114 1.21 12.27 -1.32
CA PHE A 114 1.02 13.49 -2.10
C PHE A 114 2.32 14.25 -2.24
N LEU A 115 2.59 14.68 -3.46
CA LEU A 115 3.69 15.56 -3.81
C LEU A 115 3.19 16.56 -4.84
N GLU A 116 2.97 17.80 -4.39
CA GLU A 116 2.49 18.92 -5.19
C GLU A 116 1.20 18.61 -5.97
N LYS A 117 1.33 18.31 -7.27
CA LYS A 117 0.24 18.05 -8.23
C LYS A 117 -0.04 16.56 -8.44
N LYS A 118 0.72 15.67 -7.78
CA LYS A 118 0.59 14.21 -7.91
C LYS A 118 0.14 13.61 -6.58
N GLY A 119 -0.71 12.60 -6.67
CA GLY A 119 -1.23 11.86 -5.52
C GLY A 119 -1.35 10.37 -5.85
N ILE A 120 -1.04 9.52 -4.88
CA ILE A 120 -1.31 8.08 -4.92
C ILE A 120 -2.06 7.72 -3.65
N ILE A 121 -3.07 6.86 -3.76
CA ILE A 121 -3.82 6.32 -2.63
C ILE A 121 -3.86 4.80 -2.78
N ALA A 122 -3.28 4.09 -1.82
CA ALA A 122 -3.33 2.64 -1.70
C ALA A 122 -4.28 2.27 -0.57
N ALA A 123 -5.53 1.93 -0.91
CA ALA A 123 -6.57 1.60 0.05
C ALA A 123 -6.72 0.10 0.25
N ARG A 124 -7.05 -0.32 1.47
CA ARG A 124 -7.32 -1.71 1.82
C ARG A 124 -8.55 -1.81 2.70
N ASN A 125 -9.41 -2.78 2.40
CA ASN A 125 -10.44 -3.26 3.31
C ASN A 125 -9.99 -4.60 3.90
N PRO A 126 -9.65 -4.67 5.20
CA PRO A 126 -9.24 -5.92 5.83
C PRO A 126 -10.42 -6.84 6.18
N PHE A 127 -11.67 -6.40 5.97
CA PHE A 127 -12.87 -7.18 6.25
C PHE A 127 -13.44 -7.85 4.99
N ILE A 128 -14.13 -8.97 5.18
CA ILE A 128 -14.69 -9.79 4.08
C ILE A 128 -15.85 -9.11 3.36
N GLU A 129 -16.58 -8.23 4.04
CA GLU A 129 -17.70 -7.49 3.45
C GLU A 129 -17.25 -6.12 2.92
N PRO A 130 -17.91 -5.59 1.87
CA PRO A 130 -17.69 -4.22 1.42
C PRO A 130 -17.87 -3.20 2.54
N ARG A 131 -16.98 -2.20 2.56
CA ARG A 131 -16.97 -1.09 3.51
C ARG A 131 -16.60 0.22 2.82
N ILE A 132 -17.00 1.34 3.41
CA ILE A 132 -16.73 2.68 2.89
C ILE A 132 -15.51 3.26 3.61
N LEU A 133 -14.49 3.63 2.85
CA LEU A 133 -13.38 4.45 3.30
C LEU A 133 -13.60 5.90 2.87
N ARG A 134 -13.55 6.85 3.81
CA ARG A 134 -13.59 8.28 3.53
C ARG A 134 -12.24 8.89 3.83
N ILE A 135 -11.61 9.49 2.81
CA ILE A 135 -10.32 10.17 2.95
C ILE A 135 -10.56 11.66 2.69
N LYS A 136 -10.24 12.49 3.68
CA LYS A 136 -10.26 13.93 3.51
C LYS A 136 -8.90 14.36 2.93
N LEU A 137 -8.91 14.86 1.71
CA LEU A 137 -7.73 15.44 1.09
C LEU A 137 -7.43 16.78 1.78
N ASN A 138 -6.25 16.87 2.39
CA ASN A 138 -5.84 18.02 3.20
C ASN A 138 -4.41 18.43 2.77
N PRO A 139 -4.11 19.73 2.59
CA PRO A 139 -2.75 20.19 2.32
C PRO A 139 -1.70 19.72 3.32
N SER A 140 -2.10 19.43 4.58
CA SER A 140 -1.19 18.84 5.57
C SER A 140 -0.62 17.47 5.17
N LEU A 141 -1.24 16.78 4.22
CA LEU A 141 -0.80 15.48 3.70
C LEU A 141 0.16 15.62 2.49
N GLY A 142 0.58 16.84 2.14
CA GLY A 142 1.47 17.12 1.00
C GLY A 142 0.77 17.52 -0.30
N LEU A 143 -0.57 17.68 -0.27
CA LEU A 143 -1.34 18.18 -1.41
C LEU A 143 -1.13 19.70 -1.57
N SER A 144 -1.04 20.18 -2.81
CA SER A 144 -1.02 21.62 -3.06
C SER A 144 -2.28 22.31 -2.49
N PRO A 145 -2.15 23.40 -1.70
CA PRO A 145 -3.29 24.21 -1.24
C PRO A 145 -4.12 24.83 -2.38
N GLU A 146 -3.52 24.97 -3.57
CA GLU A 146 -4.13 25.56 -4.76
C GLU A 146 -4.80 24.51 -5.67
N ALA A 147 -4.88 23.24 -5.23
CA ALA A 147 -5.50 22.18 -6.00
C ALA A 147 -7.01 22.41 -6.14
N THR A 148 -7.46 22.76 -7.35
CA THR A 148 -8.86 23.10 -7.63
C THR A 148 -9.57 22.13 -8.60
N ASN A 149 -8.84 21.21 -9.26
CA ASN A 149 -9.39 20.25 -10.22
C ASN A 149 -8.73 18.87 -10.04
N LEU A 150 -9.29 18.03 -9.16
CA LEU A 150 -8.72 16.71 -8.89
C LEU A 150 -9.25 15.68 -9.89
N VAL A 151 -8.32 14.98 -10.54
CA VAL A 151 -8.63 13.79 -11.34
C VAL A 151 -8.21 12.57 -10.54
N VAL A 152 -9.18 11.72 -10.23
CA VAL A 152 -8.96 10.46 -9.51
C VAL A 152 -9.01 9.33 -10.52
N GLU A 153 -7.90 8.61 -10.65
CA GLU A 153 -7.83 7.39 -11.44
C GLU A 153 -7.60 6.20 -10.52
N ARG A 154 -8.53 5.24 -10.52
CA ARG A 154 -8.27 3.91 -9.97
C ARG A 154 -7.53 3.14 -11.05
N LYS A 155 -6.35 2.61 -10.74
CA LYS A 155 -5.58 1.73 -11.63
C LYS A 155 -5.72 0.24 -11.29
N TYR A 156 -6.00 -0.07 -10.02
CA TYR A 156 -6.03 -1.44 -9.49
C TYR A 156 -7.19 -1.61 -8.48
N PRO A 157 -7.81 -2.80 -8.37
CA PRO A 157 -7.74 -3.96 -9.28
C PRO A 157 -8.41 -3.73 -10.65
N ALA A 158 -9.18 -2.66 -10.80
CA ALA A 158 -9.82 -2.29 -12.07
C ALA A 158 -9.50 -0.82 -12.41
N SER A 159 -9.43 -0.51 -13.71
CA SER A 159 -9.12 0.83 -14.20
C SER A 159 -10.38 1.68 -14.42
N TRP A 160 -10.48 2.87 -13.81
CA TRP A 160 -11.48 3.90 -14.13
C TRP A 160 -11.03 5.30 -13.71
N VAL A 161 -11.59 6.33 -14.36
CA VAL A 161 -11.25 7.75 -14.14
C VAL A 161 -12.49 8.53 -13.71
N PHE A 162 -12.35 9.35 -12.67
CA PHE A 162 -13.35 10.31 -12.20
C PHE A 162 -12.71 11.70 -12.11
N ALA A 163 -13.31 12.69 -12.76
CA ALA A 163 -12.92 14.09 -12.61
C ALA A 163 -13.86 14.76 -11.60
N SER A 164 -13.32 15.39 -10.55
CA SER A 164 -14.12 16.29 -9.73
C SER A 164 -14.37 17.58 -10.53
N SER A 165 -15.64 17.86 -10.82
CA SER A 165 -16.10 19.15 -11.35
C SER A 165 -16.10 20.24 -10.28
#